data_AF-A0A947YCD5-F1
#
_entry.id   AF-A0A947YCD5-F1
#
_cell.length_a   1.000
_cell.length_b   1.000
_cell.length_c   1.000
_cell.angle_alpha   90.00
_cell.angle_beta   90.00
_cell.angle_gamma   90.00
#
_symmetry.space_group_name_H-M   'P 1'
#
loop_
_entity.id
_entity.type
_entity.pdbx_description
1 polymer ?
#
loop_
_entity_poly.entity_id
_entity_poly.type
_entity_poly.pdbx_seq_one_letter_code
_entity_poly.pdbx_strand_id
1 'polypeptide(L)'
;MVFFIPLMLTLTGVQPPLGKGSTPKAVTCDSWWNEIVLAQSQRFSRRDVVLSSANQDGGAHVDVTPNKKTIELKDGIGTFTRTVGNTSVSEELTDHHFPMLRQLGYEVLNSPELTRLVQPA
;
A
#
# COMPACT_ATOMS: atom_id res chain seq x y z
N MET A 1 2.17 -18.07 6.97
CA MET A 1 3.03 -16.88 7.09
C MET A 1 2.23 -15.70 6.56
N VAL A 2 1.81 -14.77 7.42
CA VAL A 2 1.03 -13.58 7.04
C VAL A 2 2.03 -12.43 6.98
N PHE A 3 2.18 -11.81 5.81
CA PHE A 3 2.96 -10.59 5.66
C PHE A 3 1.99 -9.42 5.69
N PHE A 4 2.25 -8.45 6.56
CA PHE A 4 1.52 -7.19 6.63
C PHE A 4 2.34 -6.16 5.88
N ILE A 5 1.77 -5.39 4.96
CA ILE A 5 2.33 -4.06 4.65
C ILE A 5 1.91 -3.16 5.82
N PRO A 6 2.83 -2.76 6.72
CA PRO A 6 2.43 -1.95 7.85
C PRO A 6 2.30 -0.50 7.38
N LEU A 7 1.09 0.01 7.28
CA LEU A 7 0.89 1.46 7.25
C LEU A 7 1.53 2.06 8.51
N MET A 8 2.35 3.09 8.35
CA MET A 8 2.97 3.79 9.48
C MET A 8 2.06 4.95 9.88
N LEU A 9 1.49 4.88 11.08
CA LEU A 9 0.75 5.99 11.66
C LEU A 9 1.72 7.01 12.25
N THR A 10 1.56 8.27 11.85
CA THR A 10 2.38 9.39 12.30
C THR A 10 1.49 10.53 12.81
N LEU A 11 2.09 11.51 13.49
CA LEU A 11 1.37 12.71 13.91
C LEU A 11 0.82 13.53 12.73
N THR A 12 1.30 13.28 11.51
CA THR A 12 0.89 13.92 10.26
C THR A 12 0.05 12.99 9.37
N GLY A 13 -0.46 11.88 9.91
CA GLY A 13 -1.33 10.94 9.19
C GLY A 13 -0.62 9.63 8.80
N VAL A 14 -1.14 8.98 7.77
CA VAL A 14 -0.68 7.66 7.30
C VAL A 14 0.48 7.80 6.32
N GLN A 15 1.57 7.07 6.56
CA GLN A 15 2.76 7.08 5.73
C GLN A 15 3.20 5.66 5.37
N PRO A 16 3.84 5.45 4.20
CA PRO A 16 4.51 4.19 3.91
C PRO A 16 5.73 4.00 4.82
N PRO A 17 6.01 2.77 5.30
CA PRO A 17 7.17 2.45 6.14
C PRO A 17 8.44 2.26 5.30
N LEU A 18 8.77 3.25 4.45
CA LEU A 18 9.87 3.15 3.49
C LEU A 18 11.19 2.77 4.17
N GLY A 19 11.79 1.64 3.77
CA GLY A 19 13.05 1.14 4.32
C GLY A 19 13.01 0.81 5.82
N LYS A 20 11.84 0.80 6.45
CA LYS A 20 11.64 0.54 7.88
C LYS A 20 10.85 -0.76 8.05
N GLY A 21 11.39 -1.73 8.76
CA GLY A 21 10.72 -3.00 9.04
C GLY A 21 11.64 -4.20 9.01
N SER A 22 11.05 -5.38 8.78
CA SER A 22 11.77 -6.66 8.63
C SER A 22 12.85 -6.56 7.55
N THR A 23 13.93 -7.31 7.73
CA THR A 23 14.96 -7.49 6.71
C THR A 23 14.33 -7.93 5.38
N PRO A 24 14.76 -7.34 4.24
CA PRO A 24 14.23 -7.74 2.94
C PRO A 24 14.50 -9.22 2.68
N LYS A 25 13.45 -9.97 2.35
CA LYS A 25 13.57 -11.36 1.92
C LYS A 25 13.67 -11.41 0.40
N ALA A 26 14.70 -12.07 -0.11
CA ALA A 26 14.76 -12.39 -1.54
C ALA A 26 13.61 -13.34 -1.91
N VAL A 27 12.76 -12.90 -2.84
CA VAL A 27 11.61 -13.63 -3.36
C VAL A 27 11.58 -13.49 -4.89
N THR A 28 10.92 -14.41 -5.57
CA THR A 28 10.70 -14.28 -7.02
C THR A 28 9.71 -13.14 -7.30
N CYS A 29 9.77 -12.55 -8.50
CA CYS A 29 8.81 -11.52 -8.91
C CYS A 29 7.36 -12.01 -8.83
N ASP A 30 7.11 -13.26 -9.21
CA ASP A 30 5.77 -13.88 -9.14
C ASP A 30 5.28 -14.02 -7.70
N SER A 31 6.14 -14.51 -6.79
CA SER A 31 5.78 -14.62 -5.37
C SER A 31 5.54 -13.25 -4.74
N TRP A 32 6.37 -12.24 -5.04
CA TRP A 32 6.18 -10.87 -4.58
C TRP A 32 4.85 -10.29 -5.07
N TRP A 33 4.54 -10.47 -6.35
CA TRP A 33 3.35 -9.93 -7.01
C TRP A 33 2.04 -10.50 -6.47
N ASN A 34 2.02 -11.81 -6.18
CA ASN A 34 0.83 -12.51 -5.69
C ASN A 34 0.72 -12.57 -4.16
N GLU A 35 1.72 -12.09 -3.41
CA GLU A 35 1.68 -12.07 -1.95
C GLU A 35 0.53 -11.18 -1.45
N ILE A 36 -0.26 -11.72 -0.52
CA ILE A 36 -1.34 -11.00 0.16
C ILE A 36 -0.74 -10.02 1.16
N VAL A 37 -1.08 -8.75 1.00
CA VAL A 37 -0.50 -7.63 1.76
C VAL A 37 -1.52 -6.87 2.60
N LEU A 38 -2.81 -7.06 2.30
CA LEU A 38 -3.92 -6.52 3.07
C LEU A 38 -5.05 -7.55 3.10
N ALA A 39 -5.61 -7.76 4.28
CA ALA A 39 -6.78 -8.60 4.50
C ALA A 39 -7.83 -7.79 5.24
N GLN A 40 -8.93 -7.50 4.55
CA GLN A 40 -10.14 -6.88 5.08
C GLN A 40 -11.30 -7.87 4.89
N SER A 41 -12.45 -7.46 4.36
CA SER A 41 -13.48 -8.39 3.89
C SER A 41 -13.00 -9.17 2.66
N GLN A 42 -12.16 -8.54 1.82
CA GLN A 42 -11.41 -9.19 0.74
C GLN A 42 -9.93 -9.30 1.08
N ARG A 43 -9.24 -10.21 0.37
CA ARG A 43 -7.78 -10.32 0.39
C ARG A 43 -7.20 -9.62 -0.83
N PHE A 44 -6.16 -8.83 -0.59
CA PHE A 44 -5.50 -8.04 -1.60
C PHE A 44 -4.04 -8.45 -1.69
N SER A 45 -3.68 -8.96 -2.85
CA SER A 45 -2.27 -9.10 -3.25
C SER A 45 -1.68 -7.75 -3.66
N ARG A 46 -0.36 -7.66 -3.76
CA ARG A 46 0.29 -6.49 -4.39
C ARG A 46 -0.29 -6.20 -5.77
N ARG A 47 -0.52 -7.25 -6.55
CA ARG A 47 -1.21 -7.19 -7.84
C ARG A 47 -2.58 -6.53 -7.74
N ASP A 48 -3.41 -6.96 -6.79
CA ASP A 48 -4.76 -6.42 -6.63
C ASP A 48 -4.73 -4.92 -6.33
N VAL A 49 -3.82 -4.48 -5.44
CA VAL A 49 -3.65 -3.06 -5.08
C VAL A 49 -3.26 -2.24 -6.31
N VAL A 50 -2.25 -2.69 -7.05
CA VAL A 50 -1.76 -1.97 -8.24
C VAL A 50 -2.82 -1.93 -9.34
N LEU A 51 -3.44 -3.06 -9.67
CA LEU A 51 -4.41 -3.12 -10.77
C LEU A 51 -5.73 -2.41 -10.44
N SER A 52 -6.19 -2.45 -9.20
CA SER A 52 -7.40 -1.72 -8.79
C SER A 52 -7.16 -0.21 -8.90
N SER A 53 -6.00 0.25 -8.39
CA SER A 53 -5.64 1.67 -8.46
C SER A 53 -5.41 2.12 -9.90
N ALA A 54 -4.59 1.42 -10.68
CA ALA A 54 -4.23 1.84 -12.03
C ALA A 54 -5.43 1.85 -12.99
N ASN A 55 -6.35 0.89 -12.86
CA ASN A 55 -7.47 0.76 -13.78
C ASN A 55 -8.71 1.56 -13.37
N GLN A 56 -8.88 1.86 -12.07
CA GLN A 56 -10.16 2.39 -11.57
C GLN A 56 -10.03 3.57 -10.60
N ASP A 57 -8.83 3.90 -10.12
CA ASP A 57 -8.59 5.01 -9.20
C ASP A 57 -7.22 5.67 -9.41
N GLY A 58 -6.84 5.85 -10.67
CA GLY A 58 -5.49 6.27 -11.08
C GLY A 58 -5.24 7.78 -10.98
N GLY A 59 -6.09 8.52 -10.27
CA GLY A 59 -6.05 9.98 -10.14
C GLY A 59 -6.49 10.74 -11.40
N ALA A 60 -5.94 10.40 -12.57
CA ALA A 60 -6.36 10.96 -13.86
C ALA A 60 -7.58 10.24 -14.46
N HIS A 61 -7.72 8.95 -14.15
CA HIS A 61 -8.87 8.13 -14.50
C HIS A 61 -9.43 7.53 -13.22
N VAL A 62 -10.67 7.88 -12.90
CA VAL A 62 -11.46 7.27 -11.84
C VAL A 62 -12.65 6.62 -12.54
N ASP A 63 -12.79 5.31 -12.40
CA ASP A 63 -13.91 4.58 -12.99
C ASP A 63 -15.20 5.03 -12.28
N VAL A 64 -16.25 5.29 -13.06
CA VAL A 64 -17.57 5.70 -12.52
C VAL A 64 -18.29 4.53 -11.83
N THR A 65 -17.88 3.30 -12.12
CA THR A 65 -18.45 2.05 -11.62
C THR A 65 -17.33 1.12 -11.13
N PRO A 66 -16.58 1.52 -10.10
CA PRO A 66 -15.48 0.71 -9.59
C PRO A 66 -16.00 -0.62 -9.03
N ASN A 67 -15.20 -1.67 -9.18
CA ASN A 67 -15.52 -2.97 -8.63
C ASN A 67 -15.41 -2.97 -7.08
N LYS A 68 -15.94 -4.02 -6.44
CA LYS A 68 -15.96 -4.15 -4.97
C LYS A 68 -14.57 -4.06 -4.32
N LYS A 69 -13.54 -4.62 -4.96
CA LYS A 69 -12.16 -4.57 -4.44
C LYS A 69 -11.62 -3.15 -4.46
N THR A 70 -11.88 -2.40 -5.54
CA THR A 70 -11.47 -0.99 -5.63
C THR A 70 -12.20 -0.15 -4.60
N ILE A 71 -13.52 -0.34 -4.44
CA ILE A 71 -14.30 0.36 -3.42
C ILE A 71 -13.71 0.12 -2.02
N GLU A 72 -13.47 -1.14 -1.66
CA GLU A 72 -12.91 -1.49 -0.34
C GLU A 72 -11.46 -1.01 -0.11
N LEU A 73 -10.67 -0.84 -1.17
CA LEU A 73 -9.33 -0.23 -1.09
C LEU A 73 -9.37 1.29 -0.88
N LYS A 74 -10.51 1.93 -1.16
CA LYS A 74 -10.74 3.35 -0.93
C LYS A 74 -11.41 3.58 0.42
N ASP A 75 -12.33 2.69 0.78
CA ASP A 75 -13.04 2.74 2.04
C ASP A 75 -12.07 2.73 3.23
N GLY A 76 -12.49 3.41 4.30
CA GLY A 76 -11.70 3.56 5.50
C GLY A 76 -11.41 2.21 6.16
N ILE A 77 -10.14 1.97 6.52
CA ILE A 77 -9.76 0.81 7.35
C ILE A 77 -9.97 1.04 8.85
N GLY A 78 -10.59 2.16 9.20
CA GLY A 78 -10.83 2.60 10.58
C GLY A 78 -10.63 4.09 10.75
N THR A 79 -10.54 4.52 12.00
CA THR A 79 -10.38 5.93 12.37
C THR A 79 -9.10 6.09 13.17
N PHE A 80 -8.32 7.13 12.84
CA PHE A 80 -7.15 7.54 13.58
C PHE A 80 -7.46 8.82 14.35
N THR A 81 -7.35 8.75 15.68
CA THR A 81 -7.54 9.92 16.55
C THR A 81 -6.21 10.36 17.12
N ARG A 82 -5.87 11.63 16.92
CA ARG A 82 -4.69 12.28 17.50
C ARG A 82 -5.14 13.30 18.55
N THR A 83 -4.58 13.18 19.75
CA THR A 83 -4.76 14.17 20.83
C THR A 83 -3.47 14.95 21.05
N VAL A 84 -3.56 16.28 21.01
CA VAL A 84 -2.47 17.21 21.31
C VAL A 84 -2.97 18.20 22.37
N GLY A 85 -2.45 18.08 23.59
CA GLY A 85 -2.99 18.81 24.74
C GLY A 85 -4.47 18.46 24.97
N ASN A 86 -5.34 19.47 24.95
CA ASN A 86 -6.80 19.29 25.10
C ASN A 86 -7.56 19.19 23.77
N THR A 87 -6.86 19.16 22.63
CA THR A 87 -7.51 19.04 21.31
C THR A 87 -7.37 17.63 20.79
N SER A 88 -8.49 17.00 20.43
CA SER A 88 -8.52 15.72 19.73
C SER A 88 -9.03 15.92 18.31
N VAL A 89 -8.26 15.46 17.33
CA VAL A 89 -8.63 15.44 15.92
C VAL A 89 -8.78 13.98 15.50
N SER A 90 -9.87 13.66 14.81
CA SER A 90 -10.17 12.30 14.37
C SER A 90 -10.36 12.27 12.86
N GLU A 91 -9.65 11.39 12.18
CA GLU A 91 -9.65 11.27 10.72
C GLU A 91 -9.95 9.83 10.32
N GLU A 92 -10.74 9.65 9.27
CA GLU A 92 -10.96 8.33 8.68
C GLU A 92 -9.75 7.92 7.83
N LEU A 93 -9.34 6.66 7.94
CA LEU A 93 -8.20 6.10 7.24
C LEU A 93 -8.60 5.62 5.83
N THR A 94 -9.11 6.53 5.01
CA THR A 94 -9.49 6.27 3.61
C THR A 94 -8.28 6.26 2.68
N ASP A 95 -8.48 5.82 1.45
CA ASP A 95 -7.50 5.87 0.35
C ASP A 95 -6.13 5.27 0.71
N HIS A 96 -6.15 4.27 1.58
CA HIS A 96 -4.97 3.62 2.14
C HIS A 96 -4.16 2.85 1.08
N HIS A 97 -4.74 2.59 -0.09
CA HIS A 97 -4.01 2.07 -1.24
C HIS A 97 -2.91 3.03 -1.73
N PHE A 98 -3.03 4.35 -1.55
CA PHE A 98 -1.98 5.29 -1.96
C PHE A 98 -0.65 5.15 -1.20
N PRO A 99 -0.60 5.12 0.14
CA PRO A 99 0.63 4.81 0.85
C PRO A 99 1.11 3.38 0.55
N MET A 100 0.22 2.41 0.33
CA MET A 100 0.63 1.07 -0.10
C MET A 100 1.37 1.12 -1.45
N LEU A 101 0.85 1.80 -2.47
CA LEU A 101 1.51 1.96 -3.77
C LEU A 101 2.91 2.58 -3.65
N ARG A 102 3.08 3.58 -2.77
CA ARG A 102 4.39 4.18 -2.51
C ARG A 102 5.37 3.16 -1.92
N GLN A 103 4.90 2.34 -0.98
CA GLN A 103 5.69 1.25 -0.42
C GLN A 103 6.07 0.22 -1.50
N LEU A 104 5.13 -0.17 -2.37
CA LEU A 104 5.39 -1.11 -3.46
C LEU A 104 6.40 -0.56 -4.47
N GLY A 105 6.27 0.72 -4.84
CA GLY A 105 7.24 1.40 -5.71
C GLY A 105 8.64 1.43 -5.10
N TYR A 106 8.73 1.70 -3.79
CA TYR A 106 10.01 1.66 -3.07
C TYR A 106 10.64 0.27 -3.09
N GLU A 107 9.87 -0.80 -2.87
CA GLU A 107 10.35 -2.18 -2.93
C GLU A 107 10.95 -2.53 -4.29
N VAL A 108 10.28 -2.13 -5.38
CA VAL A 108 10.78 -2.35 -6.75
C VAL A 108 12.05 -1.55 -7.02
N LEU A 109 12.04 -0.25 -6.71
CA LEU A 109 13.16 0.67 -6.99
C LEU A 109 14.42 0.37 -6.16
N ASN A 110 14.27 -0.27 -5.01
CA ASN A 110 15.38 -0.64 -4.13
C ASN A 110 15.68 -2.14 -4.16
N SER A 111 15.13 -2.90 -5.12
CA SER A 111 15.43 -4.31 -5.29
C SER A 111 16.79 -4.50 -5.96
N PRO A 112 17.81 -5.08 -5.28
CA PRO A 112 19.16 -5.19 -5.84
C PRO A 112 19.19 -5.96 -7.16
N GLU A 113 18.40 -7.04 -7.26
CA GLU A 113 18.36 -7.87 -8.47
C GLU A 113 17.73 -7.13 -9.66
N LEU A 114 16.67 -6.33 -9.43
CA LEU A 114 16.07 -5.53 -10.50
C LEU A 114 16.98 -4.37 -10.92
N THR A 115 17.64 -3.72 -9.96
CA THR A 115 18.58 -2.63 -10.25
C THR A 115 19.76 -3.11 -11.09
N ARG A 116 20.25 -4.33 -10.87
CA ARG A 116 21.30 -4.93 -11.71
C ARG A 116 20.87 -5.11 -13.18
N LEU A 117 19.59 -5.38 -13.45
CA LEU A 117 19.09 -5.51 -14.83
C LEU A 117 19.16 -4.20 -15.63
N VAL A 118 19.21 -3.05 -14.94
CA VAL A 118 19.25 -1.72 -15.57
C VAL A 118 20.69 -1.29 -15.87
N GLN A 119 21.70 -1.96 -15.28
CA GLN A 119 23.10 -1.60 -15.50
C GLN A 119 23.60 -2.17 -16.84
N PRO A 120 24.27 -1.37 -17.68
CA PRO A 120 24.90 -1.87 -18.90
C PRO A 120 26.02 -2.86 -18.55
N ALA A 121 26.16 -3.89 -19.38
CA ALA A 121 27.20 -4.93 -19.25
C ALA A 121 28.62 -4.35 -19.34
#